data_AF-A0A918I3F9-F1
#
_entry.id   AF-A0A918I3F9-F1
#
_cell.length_a   1.000
_cell.length_b   1.000
_cell.length_c   1.000
_cell.angle_alpha   90.00
_cell.angle_beta   90.00
_cell.angle_gamma   90.00
#
_symmetry.space_group_name_H-M   'P 1'
#
loop_
_entity.id
_entity.type
_entity.pdbx_description
1 polymer ?
#
loop_
_entity_poly.entity_id
_entity_poly.type
_entity_poly.pdbx_seq_one_letter_code
_entity_poly.pdbx_strand_id
1 'polypeptide(L)'
;MHMKLTRVPAMVAAVAITPALLFAVPAIAADGGTPAAPAPSSSPSEPTPAEKDRAAILKMLANPYTGPGVREAAQKALNGTPEEMRTFLESGQYEERLVDDEVRVSQIFSRGGPAVKEAAKKALKGTPQDIVDFLESGQYRAQYEDDRVLVAQIMHRGGRGVKEAGSKALDGTAADVRYFLNTGQYAARLQDDRVRVAQIIGLGGPTVKEKARQALEAGTAQAIQAFLDTGQHAARLADDRARATRIQAAGGPAVKAAAAKALKGTADELRHFLDIGQYEARAKDEAAKKKPAPAKKPAPAKPAKSVKR
;
A
#
# COMPACT_ATOMS: atom_id res chain seq x y z
N MET A 1 14.70 1.86 -28.80
CA MET A 1 15.98 1.53 -28.13
C MET A 1 15.81 0.20 -27.42
N HIS A 2 16.47 -0.86 -27.93
CA HIS A 2 16.39 -2.21 -27.39
C HIS A 2 17.64 -2.48 -26.55
N MET A 3 17.49 -2.79 -25.25
CA MET A 3 18.59 -3.31 -24.43
C MET A 3 18.29 -4.78 -24.10
N LYS A 4 19.22 -5.64 -24.53
CA LYS A 4 19.21 -7.10 -24.39
C LYS A 4 19.74 -7.49 -23.00
N LEU A 5 19.07 -8.44 -22.33
CA LEU A 5 19.57 -9.11 -21.13
C LEU A 5 20.61 -10.18 -21.49
N THR A 6 21.74 -10.18 -20.78
CA THR A 6 22.79 -11.20 -20.87
C THR A 6 22.61 -12.21 -19.74
N ARG A 7 22.44 -13.50 -20.08
CA ARG A 7 22.45 -14.64 -19.14
C ARG A 7 23.87 -15.19 -19.06
N VAL A 8 24.31 -15.57 -17.86
CA VAL A 8 25.59 -16.27 -17.59
C VAL A 8 25.29 -17.73 -17.22
N PRO A 9 25.98 -18.73 -17.79
CA PRO A 9 25.76 -20.14 -17.47
C PRO A 9 26.62 -20.63 -16.30
N ALA A 10 26.08 -21.61 -15.57
CA ALA A 10 26.73 -22.40 -14.54
C ALA A 10 27.69 -23.45 -15.16
N MET A 11 28.78 -23.75 -14.46
CA MET A 11 29.70 -24.82 -14.81
C MET A 11 29.82 -25.79 -13.63
N VAL A 12 29.39 -27.04 -13.86
CA VAL A 12 29.59 -28.19 -12.98
C VAL A 12 30.84 -28.92 -13.46
N ALA A 13 31.78 -29.19 -12.58
CA ALA A 13 32.95 -30.03 -12.87
C ALA A 13 32.86 -31.33 -12.08
N ALA A 14 32.76 -32.44 -12.81
CA ALA A 14 32.93 -33.80 -12.33
C ALA A 14 34.36 -34.26 -12.69
N VAL A 15 35.02 -35.02 -11.80
CA VAL A 15 36.30 -35.70 -12.08
C VAL A 15 36.19 -37.16 -11.66
N ALA A 16 36.75 -38.01 -12.52
CA ALA A 16 36.62 -39.47 -12.56
C ALA A 16 38.01 -40.15 -12.38
N ILE A 17 38.04 -41.21 -11.54
CA ILE A 17 38.65 -42.57 -11.63
C ILE A 17 40.16 -42.78 -11.96
N THR A 18 40.74 -43.76 -11.22
CA THR A 18 41.75 -44.84 -11.55
C THR A 18 43.18 -44.71 -10.95
N PRO A 19 44.07 -45.75 -10.95
CA PRO A 19 44.05 -46.97 -10.10
C PRO A 19 45.45 -47.38 -9.50
N ALA A 20 45.45 -48.42 -8.64
CA ALA A 20 46.48 -49.45 -8.36
C ALA A 20 47.96 -49.12 -8.11
N LEU A 21 48.50 -49.61 -6.98
CA LEU A 21 49.90 -50.05 -6.83
C LEU A 21 49.98 -51.29 -5.93
N LEU A 22 50.33 -52.42 -6.55
CA LEU A 22 50.73 -53.69 -5.94
C LEU A 22 52.18 -53.55 -5.45
N PHE A 23 52.43 -53.85 -4.17
CA PHE A 23 53.78 -54.17 -3.69
C PHE A 23 53.76 -55.54 -3.02
N ALA A 24 54.55 -56.46 -3.58
CA ALA A 24 54.88 -57.75 -3.01
C ALA A 24 56.02 -57.60 -2.00
N VAL A 25 55.97 -58.34 -0.89
CA VAL A 25 57.02 -58.42 0.13
C VAL A 25 57.16 -59.90 0.54
N PRO A 26 58.39 -60.42 0.79
CA PRO A 26 58.63 -61.86 0.88
C PRO A 26 58.28 -62.44 2.25
N ALA A 27 57.97 -63.74 2.26
CA ALA A 27 57.79 -64.54 3.45
C ALA A 27 59.14 -64.83 4.12
N ILE A 28 59.29 -64.43 5.39
CA ILE A 28 60.33 -64.89 6.30
C ILE A 28 59.66 -65.75 7.37
N ALA A 29 60.09 -67.00 7.45
CA ALA A 29 59.79 -67.90 8.55
C ALA A 29 60.83 -67.67 9.66
N ALA A 30 60.36 -67.34 10.87
CA ALA A 30 61.16 -67.42 12.08
C ALA A 30 60.24 -67.81 13.25
N ASP A 31 60.59 -68.95 13.85
CA ASP A 31 60.00 -69.59 15.02
C ASP A 31 60.49 -68.86 16.29
N GLY A 32 59.61 -68.61 17.27
CA GLY A 32 59.98 -67.96 18.54
C GLY A 32 58.77 -67.42 19.31
N GLY A 33 58.50 -67.98 20.49
CA GLY A 33 57.26 -67.77 21.25
C GLY A 33 57.15 -66.52 22.15
N THR A 34 55.88 -66.14 22.39
CA THR A 34 55.26 -65.51 23.59
C THR A 34 55.62 -64.02 23.91
N PRO A 35 54.71 -63.15 24.44
CA PRO A 35 53.28 -63.30 24.79
C PRO A 35 52.31 -62.39 24.01
N ALA A 36 51.03 -62.76 24.04
CA ALA A 36 49.92 -61.96 23.55
C ALA A 36 49.82 -60.61 24.30
N ALA A 37 49.98 -59.51 23.57
CA ALA A 37 49.45 -58.21 23.96
C ALA A 37 47.94 -58.19 23.64
N PRO A 38 47.06 -57.69 24.52
CA PRO A 38 45.66 -57.54 24.18
C PRO A 38 45.57 -56.42 23.13
N ALA A 39 45.21 -56.77 21.89
CA ALA A 39 44.79 -55.77 20.94
C ALA A 39 43.53 -55.08 21.50
N PRO A 40 43.46 -53.74 21.57
CA PRO A 40 42.21 -53.06 21.86
C PRO A 40 41.27 -53.31 20.69
N SER A 41 40.44 -54.34 20.82
CA SER A 41 39.34 -54.58 19.90
C SER A 41 38.20 -53.64 20.25
N SER A 42 38.33 -52.37 19.92
CA SER A 42 37.20 -51.47 19.78
C SER A 42 36.96 -51.27 18.29
N SER A 43 36.37 -52.29 17.66
CA SER A 43 35.58 -52.04 16.45
C SER A 43 34.50 -51.01 16.81
N PRO A 44 34.09 -50.09 15.92
CA PRO A 44 33.01 -49.16 16.22
C PRO A 44 31.75 -49.99 16.45
N SER A 45 31.35 -50.16 17.72
CA SER A 45 30.07 -50.78 18.06
C SER A 45 28.96 -49.98 17.38
N GLU A 46 27.99 -50.65 16.76
CA GLU A 46 26.82 -49.96 16.23
C GLU A 46 26.14 -49.14 17.33
N PRO A 47 25.65 -47.92 17.02
CA PRO A 47 24.99 -47.10 18.00
C PRO A 47 23.74 -47.82 18.53
N THR A 48 23.61 -47.80 19.85
CA THR A 48 22.48 -48.36 20.59
C THR A 48 21.18 -47.67 20.16
N PRO A 49 20.01 -48.32 20.34
CA PRO A 49 18.72 -47.69 20.07
C PRO A 49 18.56 -46.34 20.77
N ALA A 50 19.02 -46.23 22.02
CA ALA A 50 18.99 -44.98 22.79
C ALA A 50 19.86 -43.87 22.16
N GLU A 51 21.04 -44.21 21.63
CA GLU A 51 21.89 -43.24 20.93
C GLU A 51 21.27 -42.78 19.60
N LYS A 52 20.60 -43.70 18.88
CA LYS A 52 19.85 -43.38 17.65
C LYS A 52 18.68 -42.43 17.95
N ASP A 53 17.88 -42.73 18.98
CA ASP A 53 16.76 -41.88 19.41
C ASP A 53 17.25 -40.50 19.87
N ARG A 54 18.31 -40.44 20.68
CA ARG A 54 18.95 -39.19 21.10
C ARG A 54 19.42 -38.36 19.90
N ALA A 55 20.08 -38.98 18.92
CA ALA A 55 20.52 -38.30 17.70
C ALA A 55 19.35 -37.77 16.86
N ALA A 56 18.24 -38.52 16.78
CA ALA A 56 17.03 -38.10 16.07
C ALA A 56 16.39 -36.85 16.73
N ILE A 57 16.27 -36.84 18.06
CA ILE A 57 15.72 -35.70 18.79
C ILE A 57 16.61 -34.46 18.64
N LEU A 58 17.93 -34.61 18.75
CA LEU A 58 18.87 -33.50 18.53
C LEU A 58 18.78 -32.94 17.10
N LYS A 59 18.59 -33.80 16.10
CA LYS A 59 18.36 -33.37 14.71
C LYS A 59 17.07 -32.57 14.56
N MET A 60 16.00 -32.93 15.26
CA MET A 60 14.77 -32.14 15.31
C MET A 60 14.99 -30.79 15.99
N LEU A 61 15.72 -30.75 17.10
CA LEU A 61 16.02 -29.50 17.81
C LEU A 61 16.91 -28.54 16.98
N ALA A 62 17.78 -29.10 16.15
CA ALA A 62 18.60 -28.34 15.21
C ALA A 62 17.79 -27.72 14.05
N ASN A 63 16.57 -28.20 13.79
CA ASN A 63 15.70 -27.60 12.77
C ASN A 63 15.10 -26.28 13.31
N PRO A 64 15.38 -25.12 12.68
CA PRO A 64 14.85 -23.83 13.13
C PRO A 64 13.32 -23.71 13.00
N TYR A 65 12.67 -24.58 12.23
CA TYR A 65 11.23 -24.60 12.03
C TYR A 65 10.48 -25.49 13.05
N THR A 66 11.19 -26.13 13.98
CA THR A 66 10.56 -26.89 15.07
C THR A 66 9.83 -25.95 16.01
N GLY A 67 8.55 -26.22 16.22
CA GLY A 67 7.70 -25.39 17.06
C GLY A 67 8.08 -25.43 18.55
N PRO A 68 7.64 -24.42 19.35
CA PRO A 68 7.96 -24.33 20.76
C PRO A 68 7.57 -25.56 21.59
N GLY A 69 6.35 -26.09 21.41
CA GLY A 69 5.87 -27.27 22.14
C GLY A 69 6.70 -28.51 21.82
N VAL A 70 6.96 -28.77 20.53
CA VAL A 70 7.80 -29.90 20.11
C VAL A 70 9.22 -29.77 20.67
N ARG A 71 9.77 -28.54 20.73
CA ARG A 71 11.11 -28.29 21.29
C ARG A 71 11.17 -28.53 22.80
N GLU A 72 10.17 -28.09 23.55
CA GLU A 72 10.08 -28.31 24.99
C GLU A 72 9.96 -29.81 25.32
N ALA A 73 9.06 -30.52 24.64
CA ALA A 73 8.87 -31.95 24.82
C ALA A 73 10.11 -32.76 24.40
N ALA A 74 10.79 -32.37 23.32
CA ALA A 74 12.06 -32.95 22.91
C ALA A 74 13.14 -32.80 23.99
N GLN A 75 13.25 -31.62 24.61
CA GLN A 75 14.22 -31.38 25.67
C GLN A 75 13.89 -32.17 26.95
N LYS A 76 12.60 -32.28 27.29
CA LYS A 76 12.14 -33.12 28.39
C LYS A 76 12.51 -34.58 28.16
N ALA A 77 12.27 -35.10 26.96
CA ALA A 77 12.60 -36.47 26.59
C ALA A 77 14.13 -36.73 26.63
N LEU A 78 14.95 -35.78 26.19
CA LEU A 78 16.42 -35.87 26.27
C LEU A 78 16.97 -35.86 27.70
N ASN A 79 16.25 -35.25 28.64
CA ASN A 79 16.61 -35.23 30.07
C ASN A 79 16.06 -36.47 30.82
N GLY A 80 15.35 -37.34 30.11
CA GLY A 80 14.61 -38.49 30.62
C GLY A 80 15.29 -39.84 30.39
N THR A 81 14.49 -40.92 30.40
CA THR A 81 14.95 -42.28 30.10
C THR A 81 14.95 -42.60 28.59
N PRO A 82 15.66 -43.65 28.14
CA PRO A 82 15.57 -44.11 26.75
C PRO A 82 14.14 -44.39 26.28
N GLU A 83 13.27 -44.89 27.15
CA GLU A 83 11.86 -45.15 26.87
C GLU A 83 11.07 -43.83 26.67
N GLU A 84 11.42 -42.76 27.39
CA GLU A 84 10.80 -41.44 27.21
C GLU A 84 11.23 -40.81 25.87
N MET A 85 12.50 -40.94 25.47
CA MET A 85 12.95 -40.55 24.13
C MET A 85 12.19 -41.30 23.04
N ARG A 86 11.98 -42.61 23.23
CA ARG A 86 11.24 -43.44 22.29
C ARG A 86 9.77 -43.02 22.19
N THR A 87 9.11 -42.84 23.32
CA THR A 87 7.70 -42.41 23.40
C THR A 87 7.50 -41.05 22.72
N PHE A 88 8.42 -40.10 22.95
CA PHE A 88 8.38 -38.80 22.28
C PHE A 88 8.48 -38.95 20.75
N LEU A 89 9.39 -39.77 20.25
CA LEU A 89 9.56 -39.97 18.81
C LEU A 89 8.37 -40.69 18.16
N GLU A 90 7.72 -41.61 18.89
CA GLU A 90 6.61 -42.41 18.38
C GLU A 90 5.27 -41.67 18.35
N SER A 91 4.94 -40.92 19.41
CA SER A 91 3.65 -40.20 19.50
C SER A 91 3.78 -38.77 19.98
N GLY A 92 4.60 -38.50 21.00
CA GLY A 92 4.64 -37.19 21.68
C GLY A 92 4.96 -36.02 20.74
N GLN A 93 5.86 -36.19 19.78
CA GLN A 93 6.20 -35.13 18.83
C GLN A 93 5.03 -34.72 17.93
N TYR A 94 4.06 -35.61 17.68
CA TYR A 94 2.94 -35.34 16.79
C TYR A 94 1.83 -34.61 17.54
N GLU A 95 1.61 -34.95 18.80
CA GLU A 95 0.68 -34.24 19.70
C GLU A 95 1.13 -32.79 19.91
N GLU A 96 2.40 -32.59 20.23
CA GLU A 96 2.96 -31.24 20.45
C GLU A 96 2.98 -30.41 19.16
N ARG A 97 3.21 -31.05 18.01
CA ARG A 97 3.14 -30.36 16.72
C ARG A 97 1.72 -29.88 16.42
N LEU A 98 0.71 -30.68 16.76
CA LEU A 98 -0.68 -30.27 16.61
C LEU A 98 -0.99 -29.04 17.48
N VAL A 99 -0.55 -29.03 18.74
CA VAL A 99 -0.70 -27.87 19.63
C VAL A 99 -0.02 -26.62 19.05
N ASP A 100 1.22 -26.76 18.59
CA ASP A 100 1.93 -25.67 17.93
C ASP A 100 1.18 -25.15 16.69
N ASP A 101 0.60 -26.05 15.90
CA ASP A 101 -0.16 -25.73 14.70
C ASP A 101 -1.49 -25.03 15.00
N GLU A 102 -2.22 -25.47 16.01
CA GLU A 102 -3.44 -24.80 16.49
C GLU A 102 -3.16 -23.36 16.96
N VAL A 103 -2.03 -23.14 17.62
CA VAL A 103 -1.57 -21.80 18.00
C VAL A 103 -1.27 -20.97 16.75
N ARG A 104 -0.57 -21.52 15.74
CA ARG A 104 -0.31 -20.83 14.46
C ARG A 104 -1.62 -20.44 13.77
N VAL A 105 -2.60 -21.34 13.69
CA VAL A 105 -3.91 -21.04 13.10
C VAL A 105 -4.63 -19.94 13.87
N SER A 106 -4.58 -19.97 15.20
CA SER A 106 -5.21 -18.94 16.05
C SER A 106 -4.58 -17.54 15.86
N GLN A 107 -3.27 -17.48 15.64
CA GLN A 107 -2.57 -16.24 15.32
C GLN A 107 -2.98 -15.69 13.94
N ILE A 108 -3.09 -16.58 12.94
CA ILE A 108 -3.56 -16.23 11.59
C ILE A 108 -5.01 -15.73 11.66
N PHE A 109 -5.89 -16.44 12.37
CA PHE A 109 -7.28 -16.04 12.61
C PHE A 109 -7.38 -14.62 13.17
N SER A 110 -6.56 -14.30 14.18
CA SER A 110 -6.62 -13.00 14.86
C SER A 110 -6.27 -11.83 13.93
N ARG A 111 -5.37 -12.04 12.97
CA ARG A 111 -4.88 -11.00 12.05
C ARG A 111 -5.56 -11.03 10.68
N GLY A 112 -6.23 -12.12 10.34
CA GLY A 112 -6.83 -12.37 9.04
C GLY A 112 -8.06 -11.52 8.74
N GLY A 113 -8.35 -11.38 7.44
CA GLY A 113 -9.62 -10.85 6.97
C GLY A 113 -10.78 -11.82 7.18
N PRO A 114 -12.01 -11.44 6.80
CA PRO A 114 -13.21 -12.25 6.98
C PRO A 114 -13.10 -13.68 6.44
N ALA A 115 -12.63 -13.87 5.20
CA ALA A 115 -12.51 -15.20 4.62
C ALA A 115 -11.42 -16.03 5.34
N VAL A 116 -10.27 -15.42 5.66
CA VAL A 116 -9.21 -16.09 6.43
C VAL A 116 -9.71 -16.54 7.80
N LYS A 117 -10.50 -15.70 8.48
CA LYS A 117 -11.10 -16.03 9.78
C LYS A 117 -12.06 -17.21 9.70
N GLU A 118 -12.94 -17.22 8.71
CA GLU A 118 -13.86 -18.34 8.53
C GLU A 118 -13.13 -19.63 8.17
N ALA A 119 -12.11 -19.57 7.31
CA ALA A 119 -11.28 -20.72 6.95
C ALA A 119 -10.49 -21.26 8.16
N ALA A 120 -9.87 -20.39 8.96
CA ALA A 120 -9.15 -20.79 10.17
C ALA A 120 -10.08 -21.42 11.22
N LYS A 121 -11.27 -20.84 11.41
CA LYS A 121 -12.30 -21.39 12.31
C LYS A 121 -12.79 -22.77 11.86
N LYS A 122 -12.92 -22.99 10.55
CA LYS A 122 -13.25 -24.29 10.00
C LYS A 122 -12.14 -25.30 10.28
N ALA A 123 -10.88 -24.93 10.07
CA ALA A 123 -9.73 -25.80 10.33
C ALA A 123 -9.63 -26.21 11.80
N LEU A 124 -9.75 -25.25 12.73
CA LEU A 124 -9.72 -25.51 14.19
C LEU A 124 -10.88 -26.37 14.70
N LYS A 125 -11.97 -26.51 13.94
CA LYS A 125 -13.10 -27.38 14.29
C LYS A 125 -13.03 -28.75 13.62
N GLY A 126 -12.06 -28.94 12.73
CA GLY A 126 -11.91 -30.13 11.91
C GLY A 126 -10.95 -31.14 12.53
N THR A 127 -10.29 -31.88 11.66
CA THR A 127 -9.26 -32.85 11.99
C THR A 127 -7.87 -32.20 12.04
N PRO A 128 -6.86 -32.87 12.62
CA PRO A 128 -5.47 -32.43 12.51
C PRO A 128 -5.02 -32.17 11.05
N GLN A 129 -5.54 -32.96 10.10
CA GLN A 129 -5.24 -32.75 8.68
C GLN A 129 -5.85 -31.44 8.15
N ASP A 130 -7.03 -31.04 8.61
CA ASP A 130 -7.64 -29.75 8.21
C ASP A 130 -6.80 -28.55 8.67
N ILE A 131 -6.14 -28.65 9.83
CA ILE A 131 -5.20 -27.66 10.34
C ILE A 131 -3.99 -27.56 9.43
N VAL A 132 -3.39 -28.70 9.07
CA VAL A 132 -2.24 -28.75 8.15
C VAL A 132 -2.62 -28.18 6.78
N ASP A 133 -3.72 -28.64 6.20
CA ASP A 133 -4.20 -28.20 4.88
C ASP A 133 -4.46 -26.68 4.85
N PHE A 134 -5.00 -26.13 5.95
CA PHE A 134 -5.18 -24.70 6.11
C PHE A 134 -3.85 -23.95 6.15
N LEU A 135 -2.89 -24.42 6.96
CA LEU A 135 -1.59 -23.78 7.11
C LEU A 135 -0.77 -23.85 5.82
N GLU A 136 -0.85 -24.94 5.06
CA GLU A 136 -0.12 -25.10 3.81
C GLU A 136 -0.72 -24.30 2.65
N SER A 137 -2.05 -24.28 2.51
CA SER A 137 -2.69 -23.70 1.32
C SER A 137 -3.98 -22.94 1.60
N GLY A 138 -4.79 -23.37 2.57
CA GLY A 138 -6.11 -22.80 2.83
C GLY A 138 -6.06 -21.32 3.21
N GLN A 139 -5.10 -20.92 4.05
CA GLN A 139 -4.93 -19.52 4.45
C GLN A 139 -4.66 -18.59 3.26
N TYR A 140 -3.91 -19.05 2.26
CA TYR A 140 -3.53 -18.24 1.10
C TYR A 140 -4.69 -18.09 0.12
N ARG A 141 -5.50 -19.14 -0.05
CA ARG A 141 -6.75 -19.09 -0.82
C ARG A 141 -7.74 -18.11 -0.19
N ALA A 142 -7.95 -18.22 1.11
CA ALA A 142 -8.84 -17.34 1.84
C ALA A 142 -8.36 -15.88 1.82
N GLN A 143 -7.04 -15.64 1.98
CA GLN A 143 -6.47 -14.31 1.84
C GLN A 143 -6.70 -13.72 0.45
N TYR A 144 -6.61 -14.54 -0.61
CA TYR A 144 -6.87 -14.09 -1.96
C TYR A 144 -8.33 -13.67 -2.17
N GLU A 145 -9.29 -14.35 -1.54
CA GLU A 145 -10.70 -13.92 -1.55
C GLU A 145 -10.89 -12.56 -0.87
N ASP A 146 -10.30 -12.38 0.31
CA ASP A 146 -10.31 -11.09 1.02
C ASP A 146 -9.66 -9.98 0.18
N ASP A 147 -8.51 -10.26 -0.44
CA ASP A 147 -7.78 -9.32 -1.29
C ASP A 147 -8.64 -8.90 -2.52
N ARG A 148 -9.34 -9.85 -3.17
CA ARG A 148 -10.22 -9.53 -4.31
C ARG A 148 -11.38 -8.64 -3.91
N VAL A 149 -11.96 -8.85 -2.74
CA VAL A 149 -13.01 -7.97 -2.20
C VAL A 149 -12.45 -6.56 -1.98
N LEU A 150 -11.25 -6.44 -1.41
CA LEU A 150 -10.61 -5.15 -1.21
C LEU A 150 -10.34 -4.42 -2.54
N VAL A 151 -9.90 -5.14 -3.58
CA VAL A 151 -9.74 -4.57 -4.92
C VAL A 151 -11.07 -4.02 -5.45
N ALA A 152 -12.16 -4.79 -5.34
CA ALA A 152 -13.47 -4.34 -5.80
C ALA A 152 -13.93 -3.06 -5.06
N GLN A 153 -13.69 -2.96 -3.75
CA GLN A 153 -13.99 -1.76 -2.97
C GLN A 153 -13.17 -0.54 -3.43
N ILE A 154 -11.87 -0.73 -3.72
CA ILE A 154 -11.00 0.32 -4.24
C ILE A 154 -11.49 0.78 -5.63
N MET A 155 -11.86 -0.16 -6.51
CA MET A 155 -12.40 0.15 -7.83
C MET A 155 -13.71 0.93 -7.74
N HIS A 156 -14.60 0.59 -6.80
CA HIS A 156 -15.87 1.29 -6.61
C HIS A 156 -15.68 2.78 -6.31
N ARG A 157 -14.70 3.11 -5.46
CA ARG A 157 -14.36 4.50 -5.08
C ARG A 157 -13.37 5.17 -6.05
N GLY A 158 -12.76 4.39 -6.94
CA GLY A 158 -11.70 4.82 -7.84
C GLY A 158 -12.19 5.56 -9.08
N GLY A 159 -11.28 6.32 -9.68
CA GLY A 159 -11.45 6.86 -11.02
C GLY A 159 -11.33 5.78 -12.10
N ARG A 160 -11.37 6.21 -13.36
CA ARG A 160 -11.36 5.30 -14.51
C ARG A 160 -10.07 4.46 -14.55
N GLY A 161 -8.91 5.08 -14.38
CA GLY A 161 -7.62 4.39 -14.38
C GLY A 161 -7.50 3.40 -13.23
N VAL A 162 -7.97 3.74 -12.03
CA VAL A 162 -8.02 2.79 -10.90
C VAL A 162 -8.92 1.59 -11.21
N LYS A 163 -10.07 1.81 -11.86
CA LYS A 163 -10.98 0.73 -12.27
C LYS A 163 -10.33 -0.18 -13.31
N GLU A 164 -9.72 0.39 -14.35
CA GLU A 164 -9.03 -0.38 -15.40
C GLU A 164 -7.86 -1.21 -14.81
N ALA A 165 -7.05 -0.60 -13.93
CA ALA A 165 -5.95 -1.29 -13.27
C ALA A 165 -6.44 -2.38 -12.30
N GLY A 166 -7.52 -2.14 -11.57
CA GLY A 166 -8.14 -3.13 -10.68
C GLY A 166 -8.73 -4.31 -11.44
N SER A 167 -9.45 -4.07 -12.53
CA SER A 167 -9.95 -5.14 -13.40
C SER A 167 -8.82 -6.01 -13.92
N LYS A 168 -7.75 -5.39 -14.45
CA LYS A 168 -6.57 -6.12 -14.92
C LYS A 168 -5.93 -6.98 -13.82
N ALA A 169 -5.90 -6.50 -12.59
CA ALA A 169 -5.38 -7.26 -11.46
C ALA A 169 -6.28 -8.45 -11.10
N LEU A 170 -7.61 -8.26 -11.15
CA LEU A 170 -8.59 -9.33 -10.89
C LEU A 170 -8.63 -10.41 -11.97
N ASP A 171 -8.30 -10.06 -13.22
CA ASP A 171 -8.16 -11.00 -14.34
C ASP A 171 -6.82 -11.78 -14.32
N GLY A 172 -5.91 -11.40 -13.41
CA GLY A 172 -4.58 -11.99 -13.27
C GLY A 172 -4.46 -12.99 -12.12
N THR A 173 -3.24 -13.09 -11.59
CA THR A 173 -2.88 -13.99 -10.48
C THR A 173 -3.07 -13.34 -9.12
N ALA A 174 -2.95 -14.12 -8.04
CA ALA A 174 -2.89 -13.58 -6.67
C ALA A 174 -1.74 -12.59 -6.47
N ALA A 175 -0.63 -12.75 -7.20
CA ALA A 175 0.47 -11.79 -7.17
C ALA A 175 0.08 -10.46 -7.83
N ASP A 176 -0.70 -10.48 -8.90
CA ASP A 176 -1.19 -9.27 -9.57
C ASP A 176 -2.16 -8.48 -8.69
N VAL A 177 -3.08 -9.18 -8.02
CA VAL A 177 -3.97 -8.58 -7.01
C VAL A 177 -3.18 -7.90 -5.90
N ARG A 178 -2.19 -8.59 -5.31
CA ARG A 178 -1.34 -8.01 -4.26
C ARG A 178 -0.51 -6.85 -4.77
N TYR A 179 0.04 -6.93 -5.98
CA TYR A 179 0.77 -5.83 -6.59
C TYR A 179 -0.12 -4.60 -6.77
N PHE A 180 -1.36 -4.78 -7.23
CA PHE A 180 -2.31 -3.69 -7.33
C PHE A 180 -2.61 -3.05 -5.97
N LEU A 181 -2.90 -3.86 -4.96
CA LEU A 181 -3.18 -3.38 -3.60
C LEU A 181 -2.01 -2.60 -3.01
N ASN A 182 -0.78 -3.08 -3.19
CA ASN A 182 0.41 -2.47 -2.59
C ASN A 182 0.95 -1.27 -3.38
N THR A 183 0.77 -1.25 -4.70
CA THR A 183 1.46 -0.28 -5.56
C THR A 183 0.60 0.19 -6.73
N GLY A 184 -0.01 -0.73 -7.48
CA GLY A 184 -0.70 -0.41 -8.73
C GLY A 184 -1.85 0.59 -8.58
N GLN A 185 -2.62 0.51 -7.50
CA GLN A 185 -3.74 1.42 -7.26
C GLN A 185 -3.31 2.88 -7.10
N TYR A 186 -2.13 3.13 -6.53
CA TYR A 186 -1.64 4.48 -6.24
C TYR A 186 -1.12 5.14 -7.52
N ALA A 187 -0.42 4.37 -8.35
CA ALA A 187 0.01 4.83 -9.67
C ALA A 187 -1.19 5.15 -10.56
N ALA A 188 -2.21 4.29 -10.55
CA ALA A 188 -3.45 4.50 -11.31
C ALA A 188 -4.22 5.75 -10.82
N ARG A 189 -4.34 5.93 -9.50
CA ARG A 189 -4.97 7.11 -8.90
C ARG A 189 -4.24 8.39 -9.28
N LEU A 190 -2.91 8.38 -9.28
CA LEU A 190 -2.11 9.53 -9.72
C LEU A 190 -2.42 9.91 -11.17
N GLN A 191 -2.62 8.94 -12.07
CA GLN A 191 -3.01 9.24 -13.45
C GLN A 191 -4.42 9.83 -13.53
N ASP A 192 -5.38 9.27 -12.80
CA ASP A 192 -6.74 9.83 -12.70
C ASP A 192 -6.72 11.28 -12.20
N ASP A 193 -5.92 11.57 -11.18
CA ASP A 193 -5.78 12.91 -10.62
C ASP A 193 -5.11 13.88 -11.60
N ARG A 194 -4.08 13.44 -12.34
CA ARG A 194 -3.46 14.25 -13.41
C ARG A 194 -4.47 14.64 -14.47
N VAL A 195 -5.35 13.71 -14.88
CA VAL A 195 -6.44 14.00 -15.82
C VAL A 195 -7.40 15.03 -15.23
N ARG A 196 -7.77 14.90 -13.96
CA ARG A 196 -8.62 15.87 -13.26
C ARG A 196 -7.98 17.26 -13.23
N VAL A 197 -6.69 17.36 -12.93
CA VAL A 197 -5.95 18.64 -12.97
C VAL A 197 -5.93 19.23 -14.39
N ALA A 198 -5.73 18.41 -15.42
CA ALA A 198 -5.77 18.87 -16.81
C ALA A 198 -7.16 19.42 -17.19
N GLN A 199 -8.25 18.80 -16.72
CA GLN A 199 -9.61 19.33 -16.91
C GLN A 199 -9.80 20.68 -16.20
N ILE A 200 -9.26 20.84 -14.99
CA ILE A 200 -9.28 22.11 -14.26
C ILE A 200 -8.52 23.20 -15.02
N ILE A 201 -7.39 22.88 -15.68
CA ILE A 201 -6.66 23.82 -16.55
C ILE A 201 -7.55 24.31 -17.70
N GLY A 202 -8.31 23.41 -18.33
CA GLY A 202 -9.18 23.76 -19.45
C GLY A 202 -10.25 24.79 -19.10
N LEU A 203 -10.80 24.70 -17.88
CA LEU A 203 -11.91 25.55 -17.41
C LEU A 203 -11.46 26.73 -16.53
N GLY A 204 -10.22 26.71 -16.06
CA GLY A 204 -9.70 27.66 -15.06
C GLY A 204 -9.36 29.05 -15.59
N GLY A 205 -9.37 30.03 -14.70
CA GLY A 205 -8.79 31.35 -14.93
C GLY A 205 -7.25 31.32 -14.91
N PRO A 206 -6.60 32.47 -15.15
CA PRO A 206 -5.15 32.56 -15.25
C PRO A 206 -4.39 31.97 -14.04
N THR A 207 -4.82 32.29 -12.82
CA THR A 207 -4.17 31.83 -11.59
C THR A 207 -4.39 30.33 -11.39
N VAL A 208 -5.60 29.83 -11.64
CA VAL A 208 -5.90 28.39 -11.60
C VAL A 208 -5.02 27.63 -12.58
N LYS A 209 -4.88 28.12 -13.82
CA LYS A 209 -4.03 27.51 -14.85
C LYS A 209 -2.57 27.48 -14.44
N GLU A 210 -2.05 28.56 -13.85
CA GLU A 210 -0.69 28.63 -13.37
C GLU A 210 -0.43 27.59 -12.25
N LYS A 211 -1.28 27.59 -11.21
CA LYS A 211 -1.12 26.69 -10.06
C LYS A 211 -1.32 25.21 -10.41
N ALA A 212 -2.25 24.92 -11.31
CA ALA A 212 -2.46 23.57 -11.82
C ALA A 212 -1.23 23.06 -12.59
N ARG A 213 -0.61 23.90 -13.44
CA ARG A 213 0.61 23.53 -14.15
C ARG A 213 1.78 23.30 -13.19
N GLN A 214 1.95 24.17 -12.19
CA GLN A 214 2.96 23.98 -11.14
C GLN A 214 2.80 22.61 -10.45
N ALA A 215 1.56 22.19 -10.15
CA ALA A 215 1.30 20.88 -9.57
C ALA A 215 1.63 19.71 -10.51
N LEU A 216 1.34 19.85 -11.82
CA LEU A 216 1.68 18.83 -12.81
C LEU A 216 3.19 18.72 -13.04
N GLU A 217 3.91 19.84 -13.13
CA GLU A 217 5.37 19.89 -13.33
C GLU A 217 6.12 19.30 -12.14
N ALA A 218 5.62 19.51 -10.91
CA ALA A 218 6.19 18.86 -9.73
C ALA A 218 6.09 17.32 -9.81
N GLY A 219 5.12 16.78 -10.55
CA GLY A 219 5.02 15.37 -10.89
C GLY A 219 4.67 14.41 -9.75
N THR A 220 4.63 14.87 -8.49
CA THR A 220 4.38 14.04 -7.31
C THR A 220 2.89 13.93 -6.97
N ALA A 221 2.50 12.81 -6.38
CA ALA A 221 1.13 12.62 -5.88
C ALA A 221 0.74 13.68 -4.84
N GLN A 222 1.69 14.05 -3.96
CA GLN A 222 1.47 15.07 -2.95
C GLN A 222 1.16 16.44 -3.56
N ALA A 223 1.92 16.89 -4.56
CA ALA A 223 1.69 18.19 -5.19
C ALA A 223 0.34 18.25 -5.92
N ILE A 224 0.00 17.17 -6.62
CA ILE A 224 -1.28 17.04 -7.32
C ILE A 224 -2.46 17.04 -6.34
N GLN A 225 -2.37 16.24 -5.26
CA GLN A 225 -3.41 16.20 -4.22
C GLN A 225 -3.54 17.55 -3.50
N ALA A 226 -2.43 18.20 -3.12
CA ALA A 226 -2.48 19.52 -2.47
C ALA A 226 -3.18 20.57 -3.35
N PHE A 227 -2.93 20.54 -4.66
CA PHE A 227 -3.64 21.40 -5.59
C PHE A 227 -5.13 21.05 -5.69
N LEU A 228 -5.48 19.77 -5.80
CA LEU A 228 -6.87 19.33 -5.87
C LEU A 228 -7.65 19.64 -4.59
N ASP A 229 -7.07 19.45 -3.42
CA ASP A 229 -7.79 19.63 -2.15
C ASP A 229 -7.97 21.09 -1.79
N THR A 230 -6.96 21.93 -2.01
CA THR A 230 -6.95 23.32 -1.51
C THR A 230 -6.48 24.32 -2.55
N GLY A 231 -5.42 24.04 -3.30
CA GLY A 231 -4.78 24.99 -4.21
C GLY A 231 -5.71 25.54 -5.30
N GLN A 232 -6.56 24.69 -5.88
CA GLN A 232 -7.52 25.11 -6.91
C GLN A 232 -8.55 26.12 -6.38
N HIS A 233 -8.95 26.00 -5.11
CA HIS A 233 -9.98 26.87 -4.53
C HIS A 233 -9.40 28.26 -4.21
N ALA A 234 -8.19 28.30 -3.66
CA ALA A 234 -7.47 29.56 -3.44
C ALA A 234 -7.17 30.28 -4.76
N ALA A 235 -6.76 29.53 -5.80
CA ALA A 235 -6.50 30.09 -7.12
C ALA A 235 -7.76 30.65 -7.80
N ARG A 236 -8.90 29.94 -7.69
CA ARG A 236 -10.20 30.44 -8.18
C ARG A 236 -10.60 31.74 -7.48
N LEU A 237 -10.42 31.82 -6.16
CA LEU A 237 -10.73 33.04 -5.42
C LEU A 237 -9.86 34.22 -5.86
N ALA A 238 -8.59 33.99 -6.16
CA ALA A 238 -7.72 35.02 -6.74
C ALA A 238 -8.22 35.48 -8.13
N ASP A 239 -8.59 34.55 -9.01
CA ASP A 239 -9.14 34.88 -10.32
C ASP A 239 -10.46 35.66 -10.21
N ASP A 240 -11.35 35.27 -9.30
CA ASP A 240 -12.63 35.93 -9.01
C ASP A 240 -12.40 37.37 -8.52
N ARG A 241 -11.46 37.57 -7.58
CA ARG A 241 -11.09 38.91 -7.09
C ARG A 241 -10.56 39.78 -8.22
N ALA A 242 -9.67 39.25 -9.06
CA ALA A 242 -9.13 39.98 -10.20
C ALA A 242 -10.22 40.35 -11.22
N ARG A 243 -11.22 39.50 -11.43
CA ARG A 243 -12.37 39.77 -12.28
C ARG A 243 -13.28 40.85 -11.67
N ALA A 244 -13.61 40.76 -10.39
CA ALA A 244 -14.43 41.75 -9.70
C ALA A 244 -13.76 43.14 -9.66
N THR A 245 -12.45 43.22 -9.44
CA THR A 245 -11.70 44.48 -9.49
C THR A 245 -11.76 45.12 -10.87
N ARG A 246 -11.66 44.35 -11.95
CA ARG A 246 -11.82 44.86 -13.32
C ARG A 246 -13.23 45.40 -13.57
N ILE A 247 -14.26 44.68 -13.11
CA ILE A 247 -15.66 45.12 -13.19
C ILE A 247 -15.86 46.42 -12.39
N GLN A 248 -15.29 46.52 -11.19
CA GLN A 248 -15.33 47.74 -10.37
C GLN A 248 -14.71 48.92 -11.11
N ALA A 249 -13.53 48.75 -11.71
CA ALA A 249 -12.83 49.83 -12.41
C ALA A 249 -13.64 50.37 -13.60
N ALA A 250 -14.29 49.49 -14.37
CA ALA A 250 -15.07 49.84 -15.56
C ALA A 250 -16.54 50.22 -15.26
N GLY A 251 -17.04 49.93 -14.06
CA GLY A 251 -18.46 50.08 -13.70
C GLY A 251 -18.90 51.51 -13.38
N GLY A 252 -20.21 51.75 -13.43
CA GLY A 252 -20.83 52.97 -12.89
C GLY A 252 -20.90 52.96 -11.35
N PRO A 253 -21.45 54.01 -10.73
CA PRO A 253 -21.48 54.15 -9.26
C PRO A 253 -22.08 52.94 -8.52
N ALA A 254 -23.18 52.37 -9.01
CA ALA A 254 -23.81 51.21 -8.38
C ALA A 254 -22.97 49.95 -8.55
N VAL A 255 -22.40 49.70 -9.74
CA VAL A 255 -21.48 48.57 -9.95
C VAL A 255 -20.24 48.70 -9.08
N LYS A 256 -19.68 49.92 -8.95
CA LYS A 256 -18.52 50.19 -8.09
C LYS A 256 -18.81 49.87 -6.62
N ALA A 257 -19.95 50.33 -6.11
CA ALA A 257 -20.35 50.06 -4.73
C ALA A 257 -20.60 48.56 -4.48
N ALA A 258 -21.29 47.89 -5.40
CA ALA A 258 -21.57 46.45 -5.30
C ALA A 258 -20.27 45.62 -5.34
N ALA A 259 -19.36 45.92 -6.27
CA ALA A 259 -18.07 45.24 -6.37
C ALA A 259 -17.20 45.46 -5.12
N ALA A 260 -17.16 46.70 -4.60
CA ALA A 260 -16.39 47.02 -3.41
C ALA A 260 -16.91 46.28 -2.16
N LYS A 261 -18.24 46.10 -2.05
CA LYS A 261 -18.85 45.28 -1.00
C LYS A 261 -18.41 43.81 -1.16
N ALA A 262 -18.55 43.27 -2.37
CA ALA A 262 -18.23 41.88 -2.67
C ALA A 262 -16.74 41.53 -2.43
N LEU A 263 -15.82 42.43 -2.78
CA LEU A 263 -14.38 42.24 -2.57
C LEU A 263 -13.97 42.21 -1.10
N LYS A 264 -14.73 42.86 -0.21
CA LYS A 264 -14.55 42.82 1.24
C LYS A 264 -15.27 41.64 1.90
N GLY A 265 -16.11 40.95 1.15
CA GLY A 265 -16.95 39.86 1.62
C GLY A 265 -16.28 38.49 1.53
N THR A 266 -17.09 37.47 1.74
CA THR A 266 -16.71 36.06 1.60
C THR A 266 -16.53 35.65 0.14
N ALA A 267 -15.94 34.47 -0.10
CA ALA A 267 -15.81 33.91 -1.45
C ALA A 267 -17.18 33.74 -2.14
N ASP A 268 -18.23 33.42 -1.38
CA ASP A 268 -19.57 33.22 -1.93
C ASP A 268 -20.26 34.56 -2.24
N GLU A 269 -20.06 35.59 -1.42
CA GLU A 269 -20.53 36.95 -1.74
C GLU A 269 -19.85 37.50 -3.00
N LEU A 270 -18.56 37.21 -3.16
CA LEU A 270 -17.82 37.57 -4.35
C LEU A 270 -18.35 36.86 -5.59
N ARG A 271 -18.59 35.54 -5.52
CA ARG A 271 -19.19 34.77 -6.63
C ARG A 271 -20.60 35.23 -6.94
N HIS A 272 -21.44 35.47 -5.93
CA HIS A 272 -22.79 35.97 -6.11
C HIS A 272 -22.79 37.33 -6.84
N PHE A 273 -21.87 38.24 -6.48
CA PHE A 273 -21.69 39.49 -7.22
C PHE A 273 -21.30 39.23 -8.67
N LEU A 274 -20.36 38.32 -8.92
CA LEU A 274 -19.89 37.97 -10.24
C LEU A 274 -20.96 37.30 -11.12
N ASP A 275 -21.87 36.53 -10.53
CA ASP A 275 -22.90 35.79 -11.25
C ASP A 275 -24.16 36.62 -11.49
N ILE A 276 -24.58 37.42 -10.50
CA ILE A 276 -25.86 38.13 -10.53
C ILE A 276 -25.68 39.61 -10.18
N GLY A 277 -25.01 39.92 -9.06
CA GLY A 277 -25.00 41.27 -8.49
C GLY A 277 -24.43 42.35 -9.41
N GLN A 278 -23.46 42.02 -10.28
CA GLN A 278 -22.90 42.96 -11.25
C GLN A 278 -23.93 43.40 -12.31
N TYR A 279 -24.88 42.53 -12.68
CA TYR A 279 -25.88 42.81 -13.70
C TYR A 279 -27.01 43.67 -13.12
N GLU A 280 -27.45 43.36 -11.91
CA GLU A 280 -28.41 44.19 -11.17
C GLU A 280 -27.87 45.60 -10.93
N ALA A 281 -26.61 45.70 -10.52
CA ALA A 281 -25.96 46.99 -10.32
C ALA A 281 -25.83 47.77 -11.63
N ARG A 282 -25.52 47.09 -12.74
CA ARG A 282 -25.48 47.71 -14.07
C ARG A 282 -26.86 48.22 -14.49
N ALA A 283 -27.93 47.48 -14.23
CA ALA A 283 -29.31 47.93 -14.51
C ALA A 283 -29.65 49.22 -13.74
N LYS A 284 -29.20 49.35 -12.48
CA LYS A 284 -29.35 50.56 -11.67
C LYS A 284 -28.57 51.74 -12.27
N ASP A 285 -27.33 51.52 -12.70
CA ASP A 285 -26.52 52.54 -13.36
C ASP A 285 -27.19 53.04 -14.66
N GLU A 286 -27.72 52.12 -15.47
CA GLU A 286 -28.44 52.47 -16.71
C GLU A 286 -29.76 53.23 -16.44
N ALA A 287 -30.51 52.82 -15.41
CA ALA A 287 -31.72 53.54 -15.00
C ALA A 287 -31.41 54.96 -14.51
N ALA A 288 -30.28 55.15 -13.81
CA ALA A 288 -29.84 56.47 -13.35
C ALA A 288 -29.45 57.39 -14.52
N LYS A 289 -28.80 56.87 -15.56
CA LYS A 289 -28.46 57.64 -16.78
C LYS A 289 -29.70 58.15 -17.53
N LYS A 290 -30.81 57.42 -17.49
CA LYS A 290 -32.05 57.75 -18.20
C LYS A 290 -32.93 58.78 -17.47
N LYS A 291 -32.64 59.11 -16.21
CA LYS A 291 -33.39 60.16 -15.49
C LYS A 291 -32.88 61.55 -15.93
N PRO A 292 -33.75 62.45 -16.45
CA PRO A 292 -33.33 63.80 -16.82
C PRO A 292 -32.83 64.56 -15.58
N ALA A 293 -31.78 65.36 -15.76
CA ALA A 293 -31.27 66.22 -14.70
C ALA A 293 -32.38 67.16 -14.18
N PRO A 294 -32.49 67.40 -12.86
CA PRO A 294 -33.47 68.35 -12.35
C PRO A 294 -33.22 69.71 -12.98
N ALA A 295 -34.25 70.30 -13.58
CA ALA A 295 -34.20 71.63 -14.19
C ALA A 295 -33.58 72.62 -13.19
N LYS A 296 -32.49 73.30 -13.59
CA LYS A 296 -31.90 74.39 -12.79
C LYS A 296 -33.02 75.38 -12.43
N LYS A 297 -33.30 75.52 -11.13
CA LYS A 297 -34.18 76.59 -10.64
C LYS A 297 -33.67 77.94 -11.17
N PRO A 298 -34.51 78.79 -11.79
CA PRO A 298 -34.07 80.10 -12.25
C PRO A 298 -33.61 80.94 -11.06
N ALA A 299 -32.52 81.67 -11.24
CA ALA A 299 -31.93 82.53 -10.21
C ALA A 299 -32.94 83.61 -9.77
N PRO A 300 -33.01 83.96 -8.47
CA PRO A 300 -33.92 85.01 -8.00
C PRO A 300 -33.53 86.36 -8.61
N ALA A 301 -34.51 87.03 -9.20
CA ALA A 301 -34.37 88.37 -9.77
C ALA A 301 -33.98 89.40 -8.69
N LYS A 302 -32.99 90.25 -9.00
CA LYS A 302 -32.58 91.36 -8.13
C LYS A 302 -33.74 92.36 -7.97
N PRO A 303 -34.04 92.86 -6.76
CA PRO A 303 -35.08 93.87 -6.57
C PRO A 303 -34.63 95.23 -7.14
N ALA A 304 -35.52 95.87 -7.90
CA ALA A 304 -35.35 97.20 -8.46
C ALA A 304 -35.31 98.27 -7.35
N LYS A 305 -34.42 99.25 -7.50
CA LYS A 305 -34.30 100.41 -6.61
C LYS A 305 -35.53 101.30 -6.73
N SER A 306 -36.24 101.49 -5.63
CA SER A 306 -37.33 102.47 -5.50
C SER A 306 -36.75 103.87 -5.36
N VAL A 307 -36.95 104.71 -6.37
CA VAL A 307 -36.78 106.17 -6.30
C VAL A 307 -37.99 106.74 -5.56
N LYS A 308 -37.77 107.52 -4.50
CA LYS A 308 -38.80 108.42 -3.94
C LYS A 308 -38.28 109.86 -4.04
N ARG A 309 -39.13 110.70 -4.62
CA ARG A 309 -39.02 112.16 -4.73
C ARG A 309 -39.05 112.82 -3.37
#